data_AF-A0A660VZ04-F1
#
_entry.id   AF-A0A660VZ04-F1
#
_cell.length_a   1.000
_cell.length_b   1.000
_cell.length_c   1.000
_cell.angle_alpha   90.00
_cell.angle_beta   90.00
_cell.angle_gamma   90.00
#
_symmetry.space_group_name_H-M   'P 1'
#
loop_
_entity.id
_entity.type
_entity.pdbx_description
1 polymer ?
#
loop_
_entity_poly.entity_id
_entity_poly.type
_entity_poly.pdbx_seq_one_letter_code
_entity_poly.pdbx_strand_id
1 'polypeptide(L)' 'MSDKAVKELREKLDSELEFDCLESQKELFELRFKSSSEGLSNPSRIRQLRREIARIKTLLHERHLGVRGAQSRA' A
#
# COMPACT_ATOMS: atom_id res chain seq x y z
N MET A 1 6.44 -12.15 8.12
CA MET A 1 5.97 -11.63 6.82
C MET A 1 6.24 -10.13 6.60
N SER A 2 7.12 -9.44 7.35
CA SER A 2 7.20 -7.96 7.29
C SER A 2 8.36 -7.38 6.46
N ASP A 3 9.49 -8.07 6.31
CA ASP A 3 10.68 -7.46 5.68
C ASP A 3 10.74 -7.59 4.16
N LYS A 4 10.19 -8.67 3.59
CA LYS A 4 10.24 -8.91 2.15
C LYS A 4 9.39 -7.91 1.35
N ALA A 5 8.18 -7.65 1.83
CA ALA A 5 7.25 -6.70 1.20
C ALA A 5 7.77 -5.25 1.18
N VAL A 6 8.54 -4.83 2.20
CA VAL A 6 9.10 -3.47 2.21
C VAL A 6 10.24 -3.31 1.22
N LYS A 7 11.05 -4.36 0.99
CA LYS A 7 12.09 -4.35 -0.03
C LYS A 7 11.48 -4.28 -1.44
N GLU A 8 10.47 -5.10 -1.72
CA GLU A 8 9.77 -5.10 -3.01
C GLU A 8 9.13 -3.74 -3.33
N LEU A 9 8.53 -3.05 -2.33
CA LEU A 9 8.00 -1.70 -2.52
C LEU A 9 9.09 -0.67 -2.85
N ARG A 10 10.32 -0.85 -2.34
CA ARG A 10 11.42 0.08 -2.61
C ARG A 10 11.97 -0.03 -4.03
N GLU A 11 11.81 -1.18 -4.67
CA GLU A 11 12.26 -1.45 -6.05
C GLU A 11 11.28 -0.93 -7.11
N LYS A 12 10.02 -0.66 -6.73
CA LYS A 12 8.98 -0.12 -7.61
C LYS A 12 9.15 1.38 -7.89
N LEU A 13 8.62 1.84 -9.02
CA LEU A 13 8.54 3.28 -9.31
C LEU A 13 7.42 3.96 -8.57
N ASP A 14 7.51 5.28 -8.50
CA ASP A 14 6.48 6.13 -7.92
C ASP A 14 5.12 5.89 -8.58
N SER A 15 5.05 5.79 -9.91
CA SER A 15 3.80 5.51 -10.63
C SER A 15 3.21 4.13 -10.31
N GLU A 16 4.06 3.11 -10.14
CA GLU A 16 3.63 1.76 -9.76
C GLU A 16 3.16 1.72 -8.32
N LEU A 17 3.86 2.42 -7.42
CA LEU A 17 3.47 2.59 -6.03
C LEU A 17 2.14 3.34 -5.90
N GLU A 18 1.91 4.38 -6.69
CA GLU A 18 0.64 5.09 -6.75
C GLU A 18 -0.49 4.18 -7.22
N PHE A 19 -0.26 3.40 -8.28
CA PHE A 19 -1.23 2.42 -8.77
C PHE A 19 -1.57 1.37 -7.69
N ASP A 20 -0.56 0.77 -7.06
CA ASP A 20 -0.76 -0.21 -5.99
C ASP A 20 -1.51 0.38 -4.78
N CYS A 21 -1.23 1.65 -4.47
CA CYS A 21 -1.91 2.39 -3.42
C CYS A 21 -3.40 2.57 -3.72
N LEU A 22 -3.76 2.86 -4.98
CA LEU A 22 -5.14 3.01 -5.43
C LEU A 22 -5.88 1.67 -5.39
N GLU A 23 -5.27 0.60 -5.90
CA GLU A 23 -5.87 -0.73 -5.86
C GLU A 23 -6.10 -1.19 -4.41
N SER A 24 -5.13 -0.98 -3.52
CA SER A 24 -5.26 -1.29 -2.09
C SER A 24 -6.38 -0.48 -1.41
N GLN A 25 -6.58 0.77 -1.82
CA GLN A 25 -7.67 1.61 -1.31
C GLN A 25 -9.04 1.13 -1.78
N LYS A 26 -9.14 0.70 -3.04
CA LYS A 26 -10.35 0.13 -3.61
C LYS A 26 -10.73 -1.17 -2.91
N GLU A 27 -9.78 -2.08 -2.72
CA GLU A 27 -10.01 -3.32 -1.96
C GLU A 27 -10.46 -3.02 -0.51
N LEU A 28 -9.82 -2.04 0.14
CA LEU A 28 -10.20 -1.62 1.49
C LEU A 28 -11.63 -1.05 1.54
N PHE A 29 -12.04 -0.28 0.52
CA PHE A 29 -13.40 0.25 0.42
C PHE A 29 -14.42 -0.87 0.26
N GLU A 30 -14.17 -1.81 -0.65
CA GLU A 30 -15.03 -2.97 -0.86
C GLU A 30 -15.15 -3.83 0.40
N LEU A 31 -14.05 -4.08 1.12
CA LEU A 31 -14.08 -4.84 2.36
C LEU A 31 -14.84 -4.11 3.47
N ARG A 32 -14.73 -2.78 3.57
CA ARG A 32 -15.52 -1.99 4.52
C ARG A 32 -17.01 -2.02 4.17
N PHE A 33 -17.34 -1.92 2.89
CA PHE A 33 -18.70 -2.02 2.40
C PHE A 33 -19.29 -3.39 2.74
N LYS A 34 -18.58 -4.47 2.37
CA LYS A 34 -18.97 -5.85 2.71
C LYS A 34 -19.13 -6.04 4.20
N SER A 35 -18.18 -5.55 5.02
CA SER A 35 -18.23 -5.70 6.48
C SER A 35 -19.46 -5.12 7.15
N SER A 36 -20.11 -4.16 6.50
CA SER A 36 -21.32 -3.52 7.00
C SER A 36 -22.58 -4.30 6.58
N SER A 37 -22.53 -5.02 5.47
CA SER A 37 -23.67 -5.74 4.88
C SER A 37 -23.69 -7.22 5.24
N GLU A 38 -22.54 -7.91 5.15
CA GLU A 38 -22.37 -9.34 5.40
C GLU A 38 -21.05 -9.54 6.15
N GLY A 39 -21.07 -10.27 7.27
CA GLY A 39 -19.90 -10.45 8.13
C GLY A 39 -18.62 -10.82 7.36
N LEU A 40 -17.48 -10.22 7.74
CA LEU A 40 -16.20 -10.44 7.05
C LEU A 40 -15.65 -11.84 7.30
N SER A 41 -15.31 -12.56 6.23
CA SER A 41 -14.55 -13.82 6.31
C SER A 41 -13.12 -13.62 6.79
N ASN A 42 -12.48 -12.48 6.48
CA ASN A 42 -11.11 -12.17 6.88
C ASN A 42 -10.93 -10.73 7.39
N PRO A 43 -11.24 -10.45 8.66
CA PRO A 43 -11.02 -9.14 9.28
C PRO A 43 -9.55 -8.70 9.31
N SER A 44 -8.61 -9.65 9.28
CA SER A 44 -7.18 -9.36 9.31
C SER A 44 -6.70 -8.66 8.04
N ARG A 45 -7.37 -8.89 6.89
CA ARG A 45 -7.05 -8.27 5.60
C ARG A 45 -7.20 -6.75 5.64
N ILE A 46 -8.22 -6.23 6.33
CA ILE A 46 -8.42 -4.78 6.52
C ILE A 46 -7.21 -4.15 7.24
N ARG A 47 -6.66 -4.82 8.26
CA ARG A 47 -5.47 -4.34 8.97
C ARG A 47 -4.22 -4.41 8.09
N GLN A 48 -4.11 -5.43 7.23
CA GLN A 48 -3.01 -5.56 6.28
C GLN A 48 -3.03 -4.45 5.24
N LEU A 49 -4.16 -4.24 4.56
CA LEU A 49 -4.33 -3.19 3.55
C LEU A 49 -4.04 -1.80 4.10
N ARG A 50 -4.53 -1.49 5.30
CA ARG A 50 -4.20 -0.21 5.97
C ARG A 50 -2.70 -0.01 6.17
N ARG A 51 -1.97 -1.06 6.55
CA ARG A 51 -0.51 -1.00 6.74
C ARG A 51 0.23 -0.88 5.43
N GLU A 52 -0.25 -1.57 4.39
CA GLU A 52 0.29 -1.51 3.04
C GLU A 52 0.17 -0.10 2.46
N ILE A 53 -1.03 0.48 2.49
CA ILE A 53 -1.29 1.87 2.08
C ILE A 53 -0.39 2.84 2.86
N ALA A 54 -0.28 2.67 4.19
CA ALA A 54 0.57 3.53 5.01
C ALA A 54 2.05 3.44 4.62
N ARG A 55 2.56 2.23 4.34
CA ARG A 55 3.95 2.02 3.91
C ARG A 55 4.23 2.65 2.56
N ILE A 56 3.34 2.47 1.59
CA ILE A 56 3.47 3.06 0.26
C ILE A 56 3.48 4.59 0.35
N LYS A 57 2.52 5.18 1.07
CA LYS A 57 2.45 6.63 1.28
C LYS A 57 3.69 7.17 2.00
N THR A 58 4.20 6.45 2.99
CA THR A 58 5.43 6.81 3.69
C THR A 58 6.62 6.79 2.73
N LEU A 59 6.75 5.75 1.91
CA LEU A 59 7.84 5.65 0.94
C LEU A 59 7.78 6.76 -0.12
N LEU A 60 6.60 7.05 -0.68
CA LEU A 60 6.40 8.17 -1.62
C LEU A 60 6.76 9.51 -0.97
N HIS A 61 6.39 9.71 0.31
CA HIS A 61 6.73 10.92 1.04
C HIS A 61 8.23 11.02 1.34
N GLU A 62 8.88 9.92 1.76
CA GLU A 62 10.33 9.85 1.96
C GLU A 62 11.10 10.13 0.65
N ARG A 63 10.58 9.67 -0.50
CA ARG A 63 11.13 9.96 -1.84
C ARG A 63 10.97 11.44 -2.20
N HIS A 64 9.78 12.00 -1.97
CA HIS A 64 9.52 13.42 -2.20
C HIS A 64 10.42 14.34 -1.35
N LEU A 65 10.68 13.97 -0.10
CA LEU A 65 11.58 14.71 0.80
C LEU A 65 13.08 14.47 0.52
N GLY A 66 13.42 13.61 -0.44
CA GLY A 66 14.81 13.23 -0.73
C GLY A 66 15.48 12.42 0.39
N VAL A 67 14.71 11.95 1.39
CA VAL A 67 15.20 11.18 2.53
C VAL A 67 15.52 9.74 2.12
N ARG A 68 14.81 9.19 1.12
CA ARG A 68 15.12 7.90 0.51
C ARG A 68 15.10 8.01 -1.01
N GLY A 69 16.18 7.57 -1.65
CA GLY A 69 16.26 7.50 -3.11
C GLY A 69 15.61 6.23 -3.64
N ALA A 70 14.59 6.37 -4.50
CA ALA A 70 14.49 5.51 -5.67
C ALA A 70 14.33 6.42 -6.88
N GLN A 71 15.06 6.08 -7.93
CA GLN A 71 15.28 6.94 -9.07
C GLN A 71 14.24 6.75 -10.18
N SER A 72 14.23 7.78 -11.02
CA SER A 72 13.95 7.77 -12.46
C SER A 72 14.22 6.41 -13.10
N ARG A 73 13.22 5.84 -13.78
CA ARG A 73 13.50 5.03 -14.97
C ARG A 73 14.20 5.97 -15.95
N ALA A 74 15.38 5.58 -16.43
CA ALA A 74 16.11 6.31 -17.47
C ALA A 74 15.25 6.47 -18.73
#